data_AF-D8L7S4-F1
#
_entry.id   AF-D8L7S4-F1
#
_cell.length_a   1.000
_cell.length_b   1.000
_cell.length_c   1.000
_cell.angle_alpha   90.00
_cell.angle_beta   90.00
_cell.angle_gamma   90.00
#
_symmetry.space_group_name_H-M   'P 1'
#
loop_
_entity.id
_entity.type
_entity.pdbx_description
1 polymer ?
#
loop_
_entity_poly.entity_id
_entity_poly.type
_entity_poly.pdbx_seq_one_letter_code
_entity_poly.pdbx_strand_id
1 'polypeptide(L)'
;MNQILRINNTILKDITNYYTFFSKKVPGIKKITMLRYRERFEVNTALIYFPAEELKEYELSLLDFFYDFFPKNLSIIDRQATYIIFFSLLWNYKGWRHFKGLPCRGQRTWSNAWSSYKSNLVLRDYKKRSIRKLYGKIGGPEQRICFLCEYINYLWKTQWFCEWMHSRRWIKETLKKKKVVFNLDLYATSKGLLGNLKKDSKGVSKKKKKLLTGHVGFDQGFTKLYLKAKYTVSKKIRKKLRFK
;
A
#
# COMPACT_ATOMS: atom_id res chain seq x y z
N MET A 1 38.11 9.80 -1.44
CA MET A 1 36.72 9.82 -0.93
C MET A 1 36.49 8.54 -0.16
N ASN A 2 36.12 8.60 1.13
CA ASN A 2 35.78 7.39 1.89
C ASN A 2 34.51 6.77 1.30
N GLN A 3 34.65 5.63 0.62
CA GLN A 3 33.53 4.89 0.06
C GLN A 3 32.73 4.28 1.23
N ILE A 4 31.48 4.71 1.41
CA ILE A 4 30.61 4.15 2.45
C ILE A 4 30.25 2.72 2.04
N LEU A 5 30.77 1.73 2.76
CA LEU A 5 30.47 0.32 2.55
C LEU A 5 29.04 -0.01 3.02
N ARG A 6 28.32 -0.79 2.21
CA ARG A 6 26.93 -1.17 2.46
C ARG A 6 26.65 -2.60 2.03
N ILE A 7 26.02 -3.38 2.90
CA ILE A 7 25.47 -4.71 2.55
C ILE A 7 23.97 -4.70 2.81
N ASN A 8 23.18 -5.13 1.83
CA ASN A 8 21.72 -5.25 1.96
C ASN A 8 21.04 -3.96 2.47
N ASN A 9 21.55 -2.81 2.01
CA ASN A 9 21.16 -1.45 2.44
C ASN A 9 21.44 -1.11 3.92
N THR A 10 22.22 -1.94 4.62
CA THR A 10 22.76 -1.63 5.95
C THR A 10 24.14 -1.01 5.79
N ILE A 11 24.35 0.15 6.41
CA ILE A 11 25.65 0.84 6.43
C ILE A 11 26.58 0.10 7.39
N LEU A 12 27.79 -0.23 6.92
CA LEU A 12 28.84 -0.81 7.74
C LEU A 12 29.64 0.34 8.36
N LYS A 13 29.34 0.68 9.61
CA LYS A 13 30.05 1.73 10.35
C LYS A 13 30.16 1.34 11.82
N ASP A 14 31.31 1.60 12.43
CA ASP A 14 31.58 1.44 13.86
C ASP A 14 31.25 0.02 14.37
N ILE A 15 31.68 -1.01 13.61
CA ILE A 15 31.38 -2.41 13.91
C ILE A 15 32.38 -2.94 14.94
N THR A 16 31.92 -3.14 16.18
CA THR A 16 32.74 -3.74 17.25
C THR A 16 32.72 -5.28 17.22
N ASN A 17 31.69 -5.88 16.61
CA ASN A 17 31.52 -7.32 16.54
C ASN A 17 30.68 -7.70 15.31
N TYR A 18 31.33 -8.26 14.29
CA TYR A 18 30.71 -8.57 13.01
C TYR A 18 29.62 -9.63 13.12
N TYR A 19 29.82 -10.63 13.98
CA TYR A 19 28.84 -11.70 14.17
C TYR A 19 27.50 -11.15 14.68
N THR A 20 27.55 -10.34 15.73
CA THR A 20 26.35 -9.71 16.32
C THR A 20 25.78 -8.62 15.42
N PHE A 21 26.64 -7.86 14.74
CA PHE A 21 26.22 -6.85 13.77
C PHE A 21 25.41 -7.49 12.64
N PHE A 22 25.98 -8.45 11.92
CA PHE A 22 25.31 -9.08 10.78
C PHE A 22 24.01 -9.79 11.20
N SER A 23 24.05 -10.59 12.28
CA SER A 23 22.87 -11.35 12.72
C SER A 23 21.71 -10.50 13.23
N LYS A 24 21.99 -9.30 13.78
CA LYS A 24 20.97 -8.41 14.35
C LYS A 24 20.56 -7.27 13.40
N LYS A 25 21.50 -6.71 12.65
CA LYS A 25 21.33 -5.47 11.88
C LYS A 25 21.16 -5.69 10.38
N VAL A 26 21.68 -6.78 9.82
CA VAL A 26 21.57 -7.05 8.38
C VAL A 26 20.40 -7.99 8.12
N PRO A 27 19.35 -7.56 7.39
CA PRO A 27 18.20 -8.39 7.11
C PRO A 27 18.59 -9.69 6.39
N GLY A 28 17.91 -10.79 6.68
CA GLY A 28 18.19 -12.08 6.02
C GLY A 28 19.48 -12.78 6.46
N ILE A 29 20.40 -12.11 7.15
CA ILE A 29 21.58 -12.74 7.76
C ILE A 29 21.24 -13.09 9.21
N LYS A 30 21.34 -14.37 9.56
CA LYS A 30 21.05 -14.87 10.91
C LYS A 30 22.24 -15.66 11.46
N LYS A 31 22.14 -16.07 12.72
CA LYS A 31 23.13 -16.91 13.41
C LYS A 31 23.56 -18.10 12.53
N ILE A 32 22.61 -18.79 11.90
CA ILE A 32 22.91 -19.94 11.04
C ILE A 32 23.68 -19.54 9.77
N THR A 33 23.32 -18.43 9.12
CA THR A 33 24.05 -17.91 7.95
C THR A 33 25.49 -17.57 8.32
N MET A 34 25.70 -16.95 9.48
CA MET A 34 27.04 -16.62 9.98
C MET A 34 27.84 -17.87 10.37
N LEU A 35 27.20 -18.92 10.89
CA LEU A 35 27.87 -20.20 11.17
C LEU A 35 28.34 -20.86 9.86
N ARG A 36 27.47 -20.94 8.84
CA ARG A 36 27.84 -21.47 7.52
C ARG A 36 28.95 -20.68 6.85
N TYR A 37 28.94 -19.36 7.02
CA TYR A 37 30.05 -18.51 6.57
C TYR A 37 31.36 -18.90 7.27
N ARG A 38 31.32 -19.03 8.60
CA ARG A 38 32.49 -19.38 9.41
C ARG A 38 33.08 -20.74 8.99
N GLU A 39 32.22 -21.73 8.77
CA GLU A 39 32.60 -23.05 8.25
C GLU A 39 33.23 -22.94 6.86
N ARG A 40 32.64 -22.15 5.94
CA ARG A 40 33.10 -22.04 4.55
C ARG A 40 34.49 -21.42 4.41
N PHE A 41 34.82 -20.46 5.25
CA PHE A 41 36.10 -19.74 5.22
C PHE A 41 37.08 -20.22 6.28
N GLU A 42 36.75 -21.33 6.97
CA GLU A 42 37.59 -21.91 8.03
C GLU A 42 38.01 -20.88 9.10
N VAL A 43 37.15 -19.88 9.35
CA VAL A 43 37.43 -18.78 10.28
C VAL A 43 37.22 -19.30 11.69
N ASN A 44 38.21 -20.02 12.22
CA ASN A 44 38.15 -20.61 13.55
C ASN A 44 38.27 -19.56 14.66
N THR A 45 38.71 -18.34 14.35
CA THR A 45 38.65 -17.21 15.27
C THR A 45 37.23 -16.68 15.38
N ALA A 46 36.79 -16.36 16.60
CA ALA A 46 35.54 -15.65 16.75
C ALA A 46 35.72 -14.26 16.09
N LEU A 47 34.86 -13.88 15.15
CA LEU A 47 34.75 -12.53 14.56
C LEU A 47 34.41 -11.43 15.61
N ILE A 48 34.64 -11.74 16.88
CA ILE A 48 34.32 -11.02 18.10
C ILE A 48 35.51 -10.13 18.54
N TYR A 49 36.73 -10.36 18.03
CA TYR A 49 37.95 -9.75 18.58
C TYR A 49 38.88 -9.04 17.60
N PHE A 50 38.53 -8.90 16.32
CA PHE A 50 39.39 -8.18 15.39
C PHE A 50 39.15 -6.66 15.49
N PRO A 51 40.16 -5.85 15.88
CA PRO A 51 40.11 -4.40 15.72
C PRO A 51 39.98 -4.03 14.23
N ALA A 52 39.35 -2.88 13.95
CA ALA A 52 38.98 -2.47 12.59
C ALA A 52 40.18 -2.38 11.61
N GLU A 53 41.42 -2.26 12.12
CA GLU A 53 42.63 -2.19 11.30
C GLU A 53 43.10 -3.56 10.78
N GLU A 54 42.97 -4.64 11.56
CA GLU A 54 43.34 -6.03 11.19
C GLU A 54 42.35 -6.65 10.20
N LEU A 55 41.20 -6.01 10.05
CA LEU A 55 40.16 -6.42 9.14
C LEU A 55 40.44 -6.04 7.69
N LYS A 56 41.40 -5.17 7.35
CA LYS A 56 41.67 -4.84 5.93
C LYS A 56 42.05 -6.06 5.06
N GLU A 57 42.73 -7.05 5.64
CA GLU A 57 43.07 -8.30 4.94
C GLU A 57 41.88 -9.28 4.84
N TYR A 58 40.99 -9.29 5.83
CA TYR A 58 39.79 -10.15 5.87
C TYR A 58 38.52 -9.49 5.30
N GLU A 59 38.49 -8.17 5.15
CA GLU A 59 37.34 -7.35 4.74
C GLU A 59 36.98 -7.58 3.29
N LEU A 60 37.95 -7.80 2.41
CA LEU A 60 37.63 -8.09 1.01
C LEU A 60 36.95 -9.45 0.87
N SER A 61 37.49 -10.53 1.42
CA SER A 61 36.89 -11.87 1.23
C SER A 61 35.49 -12.03 1.85
N LEU A 62 35.26 -11.48 3.05
CA LEU A 62 33.95 -11.48 3.72
C LEU A 62 32.93 -10.62 2.97
N LEU A 63 33.33 -9.41 2.60
CA LEU A 63 32.43 -8.50 1.90
C LEU A 63 32.18 -8.97 0.47
N ASP A 64 33.19 -9.49 -0.22
CA ASP A 64 33.10 -10.06 -1.56
C ASP A 64 32.15 -11.26 -1.56
N PHE A 65 32.27 -12.17 -0.59
CA PHE A 65 31.28 -13.22 -0.39
C PHE A 65 29.87 -12.63 -0.23
N PHE A 66 29.67 -11.68 0.67
CA PHE A 66 28.35 -11.10 0.83
C PHE A 66 27.90 -10.28 -0.38
N TYR A 67 28.78 -9.73 -1.20
CA TYR A 67 28.44 -9.05 -2.44
C TYR A 67 28.09 -10.02 -3.57
N ASP A 68 28.67 -11.22 -3.57
CA ASP A 68 28.28 -12.31 -4.47
C ASP A 68 26.86 -12.79 -4.15
N PHE A 69 26.52 -12.90 -2.86
CA PHE A 69 25.18 -13.30 -2.41
C PHE A 69 24.15 -12.16 -2.44
N PHE A 70 24.56 -10.94 -2.09
CA PHE A 70 23.73 -9.75 -2.06
C PHE A 70 24.28 -8.72 -3.03
N PRO A 71 23.68 -8.61 -4.24
CA PRO A 71 24.16 -7.66 -5.23
C PRO A 71 24.22 -6.24 -4.63
N LYS A 72 25.29 -5.52 -4.99
CA LYS A 72 25.53 -4.16 -4.51
C LYS A 72 24.29 -3.29 -4.68
N ASN A 73 23.97 -2.50 -3.65
CA ASN A 73 22.83 -1.59 -3.60
C ASN A 73 21.42 -2.22 -3.64
N LEU A 74 21.29 -3.53 -3.48
CA LEU A 74 19.97 -4.17 -3.34
C LEU A 74 19.63 -4.46 -1.89
N SER A 75 18.32 -4.48 -1.58
CA SER A 75 17.81 -4.95 -0.30
C SER A 75 16.82 -6.11 -0.45
N ILE A 76 16.95 -7.14 0.39
CA ILE A 76 15.98 -8.23 0.51
C ILE A 76 14.63 -7.68 0.99
N ILE A 77 14.65 -6.70 1.90
CA ILE A 77 13.42 -6.07 2.39
C ILE A 77 12.70 -5.36 1.25
N ASP A 78 13.44 -4.60 0.43
CA ASP A 78 12.86 -3.91 -0.73
C ASP A 78 12.37 -4.90 -1.79
N ARG A 79 13.08 -6.01 -1.99
CA ARG A 79 12.64 -7.12 -2.87
C ARG A 79 11.33 -7.73 -2.37
N GLN A 80 11.24 -8.05 -1.08
CA GLN A 80 10.00 -8.55 -0.47
C GLN A 80 8.85 -7.55 -0.59
N ALA A 81 9.13 -6.26 -0.35
CA ALA A 81 8.14 -5.21 -0.49
C ALA A 81 7.65 -5.09 -1.93
N THR A 82 8.54 -5.21 -2.91
CA THR A 82 8.22 -5.20 -4.34
C THR A 82 7.27 -6.33 -4.71
N TYR A 83 7.51 -7.56 -4.23
CA TYR A 83 6.57 -8.67 -4.45
C TYR A 83 5.17 -8.40 -3.89
N ILE A 84 5.08 -7.83 -2.68
CA ILE A 84 3.79 -7.47 -2.07
C ILE A 84 3.07 -6.39 -2.89
N ILE A 85 3.81 -5.39 -3.38
CA ILE A 85 3.28 -4.34 -4.24
C ILE A 85 2.79 -4.92 -5.56
N PHE A 86 3.56 -5.84 -6.16
CA PHE A 86 3.22 -6.49 -7.43
C PHE A 86 1.89 -7.25 -7.35
N PHE A 87 1.63 -7.96 -6.24
CA PHE A 87 0.32 -8.58 -6.01
C PHE A 87 -0.84 -7.58 -6.02
N SER A 88 -0.63 -6.37 -5.52
CA SER A 88 -1.65 -5.32 -5.60
C SER A 88 -1.81 -4.73 -6.99
N LEU A 89 -0.75 -4.67 -7.80
CA LEU A 89 -0.82 -4.18 -9.18
C LEU A 89 -1.59 -5.15 -10.07
N LEU A 90 -1.40 -6.45 -9.85
CA LEU A 90 -2.14 -7.52 -10.54
C LEU A 90 -3.58 -7.70 -10.04
N TRP A 91 -4.05 -6.88 -9.08
CA TRP A 91 -5.43 -6.97 -8.55
C TRP A 91 -5.82 -8.34 -8.00
N ASN A 92 -4.88 -9.06 -7.39
CA ASN A 92 -5.16 -10.39 -6.86
C ASN A 92 -5.65 -10.38 -5.39
N TYR A 93 -6.15 -11.53 -4.94
CA TYR A 93 -6.64 -11.73 -3.59
C TYR A 93 -5.61 -11.34 -2.51
N LYS A 94 -4.35 -11.79 -2.65
CA LYS A 94 -3.28 -11.50 -1.67
C LYS A 94 -3.03 -9.99 -1.56
N GLY A 95 -2.97 -9.28 -2.68
CA GLY A 95 -2.83 -7.83 -2.74
C GLY A 95 -3.94 -7.11 -1.97
N TRP A 96 -5.19 -7.56 -2.12
CA TRP A 96 -6.32 -7.03 -1.35
C TRP A 96 -6.17 -7.26 0.16
N ARG A 97 -5.78 -8.47 0.57
CA ARG A 97 -5.58 -8.81 1.98
C ARG A 97 -4.45 -7.98 2.61
N HIS A 98 -3.33 -7.83 1.91
CA HIS A 98 -2.25 -6.94 2.33
C HIS A 98 -2.71 -5.48 2.46
N PHE A 99 -3.53 -5.00 1.53
CA PHE A 99 -4.01 -3.62 1.55
C PHE A 99 -4.93 -3.34 2.75
N LYS A 100 -5.82 -4.29 3.06
CA LYS A 100 -6.75 -4.19 4.19
C LYS A 100 -6.11 -4.51 5.55
N GLY A 101 -4.88 -5.01 5.58
CA GLY A 101 -4.24 -5.46 6.81
C GLY A 101 -4.85 -6.76 7.36
N LEU A 102 -5.34 -7.62 6.47
CA LEU A 102 -5.94 -8.91 6.80
C LEU A 102 -4.96 -10.05 6.57
N PRO A 103 -5.13 -11.21 7.24
CA PRO A 103 -4.28 -12.37 7.03
C PRO A 103 -4.39 -12.90 5.60
N CYS A 104 -3.25 -13.32 5.04
CA CYS A 104 -3.11 -13.70 3.62
C CYS A 104 -3.11 -15.22 3.37
N ARG A 105 -3.09 -16.05 4.43
CA ARG A 105 -2.94 -17.52 4.35
C ARG A 105 -4.20 -18.26 4.83
N GLY A 106 -5.38 -17.75 4.51
CA GLY A 106 -6.65 -18.39 4.89
C GLY A 106 -6.97 -18.40 6.40
N GLN A 107 -6.22 -17.66 7.22
CA GLN A 107 -6.51 -17.58 8.66
C GLN A 107 -7.84 -16.86 8.89
N ARG A 108 -8.57 -17.32 9.91
CA ARG A 108 -9.85 -16.74 10.34
C ARG A 108 -9.71 -15.24 10.66
N THR A 109 -10.77 -14.48 10.40
CA THR A 109 -10.82 -13.03 10.65
C THR A 109 -11.90 -12.59 11.63
N TRP A 110 -12.78 -13.50 12.05
CA TRP A 110 -13.80 -13.20 13.05
C TRP A 110 -13.19 -12.87 14.43
N SER A 111 -12.06 -13.48 14.76
CA SER A 111 -11.24 -13.13 15.93
C SER A 111 -9.74 -13.25 15.62
N ASN A 112 -8.91 -12.58 16.43
CA ASN A 112 -7.44 -12.71 16.44
C ASN A 112 -6.70 -12.37 15.13
N ALA A 113 -7.16 -11.36 14.38
CA ALA A 113 -6.44 -10.83 13.20
C ALA A 113 -5.58 -9.58 13.50
N TRP A 114 -5.44 -9.19 14.77
CA TRP A 114 -4.79 -7.95 15.20
C TRP A 114 -3.33 -7.83 14.81
N SER A 115 -2.57 -8.92 14.87
CA SER A 115 -1.17 -8.93 14.47
C SER A 115 -1.01 -8.55 13.00
N SER A 116 -1.80 -9.17 12.12
CA SER A 116 -1.85 -8.83 10.68
C SER A 116 -2.20 -7.35 10.48
N TYR A 117 -3.20 -6.84 11.20
CA TYR A 117 -3.60 -5.44 11.08
C TYR A 117 -2.53 -4.46 11.56
N LYS A 118 -1.71 -4.82 12.55
CA LYS A 118 -0.66 -3.96 13.10
C LYS A 118 0.66 -4.05 12.31
N SER A 119 1.07 -5.25 11.88
CA SER A 119 2.41 -5.45 11.28
C SER A 119 2.42 -5.46 9.75
N ASN A 120 1.31 -5.80 9.08
CA ASN A 120 1.24 -5.83 7.62
C ASN A 120 1.04 -4.41 7.05
N LEU A 121 2.10 -3.60 7.08
CA LEU A 121 2.05 -2.17 6.74
C LEU A 121 2.64 -1.84 5.37
N VAL A 122 3.48 -2.72 4.81
CA VAL A 122 4.26 -2.49 3.58
C VAL A 122 3.43 -1.86 2.45
N LEU A 123 2.30 -2.48 2.09
CA LEU A 123 1.46 -1.99 1.01
C LEU A 123 0.71 -0.69 1.36
N ARG A 124 0.31 -0.51 2.62
CA ARG A 124 -0.36 0.70 3.11
C ARG A 124 0.59 1.89 3.09
N ASP A 125 1.84 1.69 3.48
CA ASP A 125 2.86 2.74 3.46
C ASP A 125 3.29 3.10 2.05
N TYR A 126 3.43 2.10 1.17
CA TYR A 126 3.63 2.34 -0.26
C TYR A 126 2.48 3.17 -0.87
N LYS A 127 1.23 2.77 -0.62
CA LYS A 127 0.06 3.51 -1.13
C LYS A 127 -0.05 4.90 -0.51
N LYS A 128 0.24 5.08 0.78
CA LYS A 128 0.27 6.41 1.42
C LYS A 128 1.24 7.36 0.71
N ARG A 129 2.43 6.88 0.33
CA ARG A 129 3.40 7.65 -0.47
C ARG A 129 2.88 7.96 -1.88
N SER A 130 2.26 6.97 -2.53
CA SER A 130 1.71 7.12 -3.89
C SER A 130 0.53 8.09 -3.95
N ILE A 131 -0.35 8.06 -2.93
CA ILE A 131 -1.49 8.97 -2.78
C ILE A 131 -1.03 10.43 -2.72
N ARG A 132 0.02 10.73 -1.94
CA ARG A 132 0.61 12.07 -1.88
C ARG A 132 1.14 12.54 -3.23
N LYS A 133 1.77 11.64 -4.01
CA LYS A 133 2.22 11.96 -5.37
C LYS A 133 1.05 12.24 -6.31
N LEU A 134 -0.04 11.48 -6.19
CA LEU A 134 -1.19 11.57 -7.10
C LEU A 134 -2.10 12.78 -6.85
N TYR A 135 -2.31 13.12 -5.58
CA TYR A 135 -3.22 14.21 -5.16
C TYR A 135 -2.51 15.46 -4.62
N GLY A 136 -1.18 15.46 -4.52
CA GLY A 136 -0.39 16.60 -4.05
C GLY A 136 -0.40 16.77 -2.52
N LYS A 137 -0.25 18.01 -2.03
CA LYS A 137 -0.25 18.34 -0.58
C LYS A 137 -1.64 18.58 0.02
N ILE A 138 -2.72 18.33 -0.73
CA ILE A 138 -4.09 18.69 -0.33
C ILE A 138 -4.65 17.71 0.70
N GLY A 139 -4.95 18.12 1.94
CA GLY A 139 -5.82 17.40 2.91
C GLY A 139 -5.52 15.90 3.14
N GLY A 140 -4.69 15.57 4.14
CA GLY A 140 -4.24 14.18 4.37
C GLY A 140 -5.37 13.12 4.49
N PRO A 141 -6.40 13.33 5.33
CA PRO A 141 -7.54 12.42 5.43
C PRO A 141 -8.35 12.27 4.15
N GLU A 142 -8.61 13.38 3.45
CA GLU A 142 -9.44 13.41 2.23
C GLU A 142 -8.81 12.62 1.09
N GLN A 143 -7.49 12.67 0.93
CA GLN A 143 -6.79 11.89 -0.08
C GLN A 143 -6.94 10.38 0.13
N ARG A 144 -6.92 9.94 1.39
CA ARG A 144 -7.16 8.53 1.73
C ARG A 144 -8.58 8.11 1.38
N ILE A 145 -9.56 8.96 1.69
CA ILE A 145 -10.97 8.74 1.34
C ILE A 145 -11.11 8.61 -0.19
N CYS A 146 -10.56 9.56 -0.95
CA CYS A 146 -10.60 9.56 -2.41
C CYS A 146 -9.96 8.29 -2.99
N PHE A 147 -8.76 7.93 -2.51
CA PHE A 147 -8.08 6.72 -2.94
C PHE A 147 -8.90 5.44 -2.66
N LEU A 148 -9.51 5.33 -1.48
CA LEU A 148 -10.37 4.21 -1.14
C LEU A 148 -11.61 4.14 -2.04
N CYS A 149 -12.19 5.29 -2.39
CA CYS A 149 -13.33 5.35 -3.31
C CYS A 149 -12.95 4.90 -4.73
N GLU A 150 -11.82 5.36 -5.28
CA GLU A 150 -11.30 4.87 -6.56
C GLU A 150 -11.13 3.36 -6.54
N TYR A 151 -10.51 2.86 -5.47
CA TYR A 151 -10.25 1.45 -5.31
C TYR A 151 -11.55 0.62 -5.29
N ILE A 152 -12.54 1.05 -4.49
CA ILE A 152 -13.83 0.37 -4.38
C ILE A 152 -14.59 0.44 -5.69
N ASN A 153 -14.67 1.61 -6.32
CA ASN A 153 -15.33 1.77 -7.61
C ASN A 153 -14.70 0.87 -8.69
N TYR A 154 -13.37 0.74 -8.73
CA TYR A 154 -12.70 -0.17 -9.65
C TYR A 154 -12.96 -1.63 -9.32
N LEU A 155 -12.92 -2.02 -8.04
CA LEU A 155 -13.26 -3.38 -7.61
C LEU A 155 -14.67 -3.78 -8.06
N TRP A 156 -15.63 -2.86 -7.93
CA TRP A 156 -17.00 -3.09 -8.41
C TRP A 156 -17.09 -3.17 -9.92
N LYS A 157 -16.34 -2.34 -10.64
CA LYS A 157 -16.24 -2.42 -12.10
C LYS A 157 -15.72 -3.79 -12.56
N THR A 158 -14.73 -4.36 -11.87
CA THR A 158 -14.09 -5.63 -12.30
C THR A 158 -14.83 -6.87 -11.82
N GLN A 159 -15.27 -6.91 -10.55
CA GLN A 159 -15.90 -8.11 -9.97
C GLN A 159 -17.42 -8.12 -10.09
N TRP A 160 -18.06 -6.96 -10.00
CA TRP A 160 -19.52 -6.81 -10.00
C TRP A 160 -19.98 -5.86 -11.12
N PHE A 161 -19.49 -6.11 -12.34
CA PHE A 161 -19.68 -5.21 -13.47
C PHE A 161 -21.15 -4.84 -13.74
N CYS A 162 -22.06 -5.81 -13.62
CA CYS A 162 -23.49 -5.58 -13.79
C CYS A 162 -24.05 -4.55 -12.80
N GLU A 163 -23.63 -4.61 -11.54
CA GLU A 163 -24.02 -3.66 -10.50
C GLU A 163 -23.41 -2.28 -10.77
N TRP A 164 -22.12 -2.25 -11.14
CA TRP A 164 -21.43 -1.01 -11.53
C TRP A 164 -22.12 -0.33 -12.72
N MET A 165 -22.50 -1.08 -13.74
CA MET A 165 -23.23 -0.59 -14.92
C MET A 165 -24.63 -0.10 -14.57
N HIS A 166 -25.34 -0.79 -13.67
CA HIS A 166 -26.64 -0.34 -13.18
C HIS A 166 -26.51 1.04 -12.49
N SER A 167 -25.59 1.17 -11.54
CA SER A 167 -25.33 2.46 -10.88
C SER A 167 -24.93 3.55 -11.88
N ARG A 168 -24.08 3.22 -12.87
CA ARG A 168 -23.69 4.17 -13.93
C ARG A 168 -24.89 4.66 -14.76
N ARG A 169 -25.80 3.78 -15.15
CA ARG A 169 -27.03 4.15 -15.89
C ARG A 169 -27.92 5.05 -15.03
N TRP A 170 -28.15 4.66 -13.77
CA TRP A 170 -28.93 5.45 -12.83
C TRP A 170 -28.35 6.85 -12.61
N ILE A 171 -27.02 6.98 -12.49
CA ILE A 171 -26.34 8.29 -12.41
C ILE A 171 -26.62 9.13 -13.66
N LYS A 172 -26.44 8.55 -14.86
CA LYS A 172 -26.67 9.27 -16.13
C LYS A 172 -28.12 9.74 -16.26
N GLU A 173 -29.09 8.90 -15.93
CA GLU A 173 -30.51 9.25 -15.95
C GLU A 173 -30.85 10.33 -14.93
N THR A 174 -30.25 10.27 -13.74
CA THR A 174 -30.44 11.26 -12.68
C THR A 174 -29.89 12.62 -13.09
N LEU A 175 -28.72 12.67 -13.72
CA LEU A 175 -28.09 13.90 -14.20
C LEU A 175 -28.84 14.55 -15.38
N LYS A 176 -29.61 13.78 -16.17
CA LYS A 176 -30.47 14.33 -17.24
C LYS A 176 -31.68 15.10 -16.72
N LYS A 177 -32.11 14.86 -15.47
CA LYS A 177 -33.30 15.52 -14.89
C LYS A 177 -32.99 16.98 -14.55
N LYS A 178 -33.80 17.91 -15.09
CA LYS A 178 -33.65 19.36 -14.80
C LYS A 178 -33.84 19.62 -13.29
N LYS A 179 -33.04 20.55 -12.74
CA LYS A 179 -33.07 21.02 -11.33
C LYS A 179 -32.68 19.96 -10.27
N VAL A 180 -32.05 18.85 -10.65
CA VAL A 180 -31.56 17.85 -9.70
C VAL A 180 -30.16 18.19 -9.19
N VAL A 181 -29.96 18.16 -7.88
CA VAL A 181 -28.63 18.19 -7.25
C VAL A 181 -28.21 16.75 -6.97
N PHE A 182 -27.18 16.30 -7.68
CA PHE A 182 -26.56 14.98 -7.47
C PHE A 182 -25.45 15.10 -6.44
N ASN A 183 -25.46 14.22 -5.43
CA ASN A 183 -24.43 14.16 -4.41
C ASN A 183 -23.52 12.95 -4.65
N LEU A 184 -22.23 13.11 -4.37
CA LEU A 184 -21.28 12.01 -4.32
C LEU A 184 -20.84 11.85 -2.87
N ASP A 185 -21.11 10.70 -2.27
CA ASP A 185 -20.75 10.42 -0.87
C ASP A 185 -19.48 9.60 -0.83
N LEU A 186 -18.36 10.31 -0.78
CA LEU A 186 -17.04 9.70 -0.73
C LEU A 186 -16.78 9.07 0.64
N TYR A 187 -17.33 9.63 1.70
CA TYR A 187 -17.11 9.12 3.05
C TYR A 187 -17.73 7.73 3.24
N ALA A 188 -19.02 7.58 2.92
CA ALA A 188 -19.71 6.29 2.97
C ALA A 188 -19.05 5.28 2.03
N THR A 189 -18.73 5.70 0.80
CA THR A 189 -18.06 4.85 -0.18
C THR A 189 -16.70 4.37 0.33
N SER A 190 -15.89 5.22 0.97
CA SER A 190 -14.58 4.82 1.51
C SER A 190 -14.67 3.76 2.62
N LYS A 191 -15.80 3.71 3.34
CA LYS A 191 -16.14 2.67 4.33
C LYS A 191 -16.73 1.41 3.71
N GLY A 192 -16.96 1.39 2.40
CA GLY A 192 -17.62 0.29 1.69
C GLY A 192 -19.14 0.28 1.84
N LEU A 193 -19.73 1.38 2.34
CA LEU A 193 -21.18 1.55 2.38
C LEU A 193 -21.64 2.07 1.03
N LEU A 194 -22.38 1.22 0.32
CA LEU A 194 -22.87 1.49 -1.03
C LEU A 194 -24.40 1.47 -1.02
N GLY A 195 -24.98 2.20 -1.96
CA GLY A 195 -26.42 2.23 -2.19
C GLY A 195 -26.73 2.37 -3.67
N ASN A 196 -28.02 2.26 -3.99
CA ASN A 196 -28.54 2.30 -5.37
C ASN A 196 -27.94 1.18 -6.24
N LEU A 197 -27.78 -0.01 -5.64
CA LEU A 197 -27.45 -1.24 -6.34
C LEU A 197 -28.74 -1.91 -6.87
N LYS A 198 -28.61 -2.83 -7.82
CA LYS A 198 -29.75 -3.54 -8.42
C LYS A 198 -30.57 -4.31 -7.38
N LYS A 199 -29.93 -4.77 -6.30
CA LYS A 199 -30.61 -5.46 -5.18
C LYS A 199 -31.41 -4.50 -4.29
N ASP A 200 -30.98 -3.25 -4.16
CA ASP A 200 -31.67 -2.25 -3.33
C ASP A 200 -32.96 -1.75 -3.98
N SER A 201 -33.15 -1.94 -5.29
CA SER A 201 -34.34 -1.48 -6.00
C SER A 201 -35.62 -2.21 -5.57
N LYS A 202 -35.52 -3.36 -4.88
CA LYS A 202 -36.65 -4.23 -4.53
C LYS A 202 -37.36 -3.94 -3.20
N GLY A 203 -36.93 -2.97 -2.39
CA GLY A 203 -37.55 -2.78 -1.06
C GLY A 203 -37.43 -1.40 -0.41
N VAL A 204 -36.96 -0.38 -1.13
CA VAL A 204 -36.67 0.93 -0.53
C VAL A 204 -37.88 1.87 -0.60
N SER A 205 -38.34 2.35 0.57
CA SER A 205 -39.43 3.32 0.69
C SER A 205 -39.13 4.63 -0.06
N LYS A 206 -40.18 5.29 -0.57
CA LYS A 206 -40.07 6.56 -1.33
C LYS A 206 -39.26 7.66 -0.62
N LYS A 207 -39.16 7.62 0.72
CA LYS A 207 -38.41 8.60 1.54
C LYS A 207 -36.89 8.37 1.51
N LYS A 208 -36.41 7.11 1.44
CA LYS A 208 -34.98 6.79 1.26
C LYS A 208 -34.49 7.04 -0.17
N LYS A 209 -35.37 6.98 -1.18
CA LYS A 209 -35.07 7.34 -2.58
C LYS A 209 -34.70 8.83 -2.79
N LYS A 210 -34.90 9.70 -1.80
CA LYS A 210 -34.66 11.16 -1.91
C LYS A 210 -33.19 11.59 -1.77
N LEU A 211 -32.28 10.74 -1.32
CA LEU A 211 -30.85 11.05 -1.42
C LEU A 211 -30.33 10.49 -2.74
N LEU A 212 -30.26 11.37 -3.76
CA LEU A 212 -29.65 11.11 -5.05
C LEU A 212 -28.13 11.11 -4.90
N THR A 213 -27.65 10.11 -4.16
CA THR A 213 -26.26 9.93 -3.81
C THR A 213 -25.66 8.81 -4.66
N GLY A 214 -24.62 9.14 -5.42
CA GLY A 214 -23.79 8.15 -6.10
C GLY A 214 -22.68 7.63 -5.20
N HIS A 215 -22.35 6.35 -5.39
CA HIS A 215 -21.25 5.67 -4.68
C HIS A 215 -20.25 5.04 -5.67
N VAL A 216 -20.77 4.28 -6.65
CA VAL A 216 -20.00 3.62 -7.72
C VAL A 216 -20.60 3.90 -9.10
N GLY A 217 -19.95 3.49 -10.18
CA GLY A 217 -20.39 3.72 -11.56
C GLY A 217 -19.60 4.82 -12.29
N PHE A 218 -18.54 5.32 -11.66
CA PHE A 218 -17.69 6.39 -12.19
C PHE A 218 -16.50 5.82 -12.96
N ASP A 219 -15.96 6.58 -13.91
CA ASP A 219 -14.71 6.21 -14.58
C ASP A 219 -13.51 6.44 -13.63
N GLN A 220 -12.40 5.74 -13.90
CA GLN A 220 -11.18 5.88 -13.08
C GLN A 220 -10.70 7.34 -13.08
N GLY A 221 -10.25 7.80 -11.91
CA GLY A 221 -9.75 9.17 -11.73
C GLY A 221 -10.84 10.21 -11.45
N PHE A 222 -12.11 9.79 -11.28
CA PHE A 222 -13.22 10.69 -10.93
C PHE A 222 -12.95 11.48 -9.64
N THR A 223 -12.21 10.92 -8.69
CA THR A 223 -11.89 11.60 -7.43
C THR A 223 -10.82 12.69 -7.60
N LYS A 224 -9.93 12.55 -8.57
CA LYS A 224 -8.98 13.62 -8.93
C LYS A 224 -9.72 14.80 -9.55
N LEU A 225 -10.70 14.52 -10.40
CA LEU A 225 -11.61 15.55 -10.93
C LEU A 225 -12.43 16.20 -9.81
N TYR A 226 -12.94 15.41 -8.85
CA TYR A 226 -13.62 15.91 -7.65
C TYR A 226 -12.74 16.87 -6.85
N LEU A 227 -11.50 16.49 -6.53
CA LEU A 227 -10.61 17.35 -5.73
C LEU A 227 -10.26 18.63 -6.50
N LYS A 228 -9.92 18.54 -7.78
CA LYS A 228 -9.71 19.73 -8.61
C LYS A 228 -10.95 20.62 -8.64
N ALA A 229 -12.14 20.05 -8.82
CA ALA A 229 -13.38 20.81 -8.81
C ALA A 229 -13.63 21.53 -7.48
N LYS A 230 -13.38 20.83 -6.36
CA LYS A 230 -13.56 21.35 -5.01
C LYS A 230 -12.62 22.51 -4.68
N TYR A 231 -11.35 22.45 -5.11
CA TYR A 231 -10.35 23.46 -4.74
C TYR A 231 -10.17 24.56 -5.80
N THR A 232 -10.28 24.24 -7.09
CA THR A 232 -9.94 25.15 -8.20
C THR A 232 -11.16 25.93 -8.72
N VAL A 233 -12.37 25.39 -8.58
CA VAL A 233 -13.53 25.98 -9.26
C VAL A 233 -14.23 27.04 -8.38
N SER A 234 -14.73 28.10 -9.02
CA SER A 234 -15.44 29.21 -8.37
C SER A 234 -16.62 28.75 -7.50
N LYS A 235 -16.95 29.52 -6.46
CA LYS A 235 -18.08 29.26 -5.53
C LYS A 235 -19.41 28.98 -6.24
N LYS A 236 -19.64 29.50 -7.46
CA LYS A 236 -20.89 29.30 -8.23
C LYS A 236 -21.06 27.86 -8.75
N ILE A 237 -20.00 27.20 -9.21
CA ILE A 237 -20.05 25.81 -9.69
C ILE A 237 -20.05 24.82 -8.52
N ARG A 238 -19.36 25.16 -7.41
CA ARG A 238 -19.43 24.38 -6.15
C ARG A 238 -20.86 24.26 -5.60
N LYS A 239 -21.78 25.18 -5.93
CA LYS A 239 -23.19 25.09 -5.51
C LYS A 239 -24.00 24.01 -6.25
N LYS A 240 -23.62 23.63 -7.48
CA LYS A 240 -24.34 22.61 -8.28
C LYS A 240 -23.94 21.17 -7.92
N LEU A 241 -22.77 20.98 -7.33
CA LEU A 241 -22.28 19.70 -6.83
C LEU A 241 -22.11 19.83 -5.31
N ARG A 242 -23.09 19.36 -4.53
CA ARG A 242 -22.95 19.29 -3.08
C ARG A 242 -22.24 17.98 -2.71
N PHE A 243 -21.20 18.11 -1.91
CA PHE A 243 -20.30 17.01 -1.57
C PHE A 243 -20.44 16.70 -0.09
N LYS A 244 -20.71 15.43 0.25
CA LYS A 244 -20.76 14.92 1.62
C LYS A 244 -19.58 13.99 1.88
#